data_AF-A0A537SZU1-F1
#
_entry.id   AF-A0A537SZU1-F1
#
_cell.length_a   1.000
_cell.length_b   1.000
_cell.length_c   1.000
_cell.angle_alpha   90.00
_cell.angle_beta   90.00
_cell.angle_gamma   90.00
#
_symmetry.space_group_name_H-M   'P 1'
#
loop_
_entity.id
_entity.type
_entity.pdbx_description
1 polymer ?
#
loop_
_entity_poly.entity_id
_entity_poly.type
_entity_poly.pdbx_seq_one_letter_code
_entity_poly.pdbx_strand_id
1 'polypeptide(L)'
;MKRSIAVAAMLLMMPVGAGAQDAIPALKGTWLGTGKILLFGTTEHLSGLPQNAVVRDLEVTHTVTGQDGRLIWGTTSSANNDSKEPFAWASDNKTIEGVDSDGYYRITLMSADRFEKCYVQNATGPRHAIVATCFMMDRVKN
;
A
#
# COMPACT_ATOMS: atom_id res chain seq x y z
N MET A 1 17.39 -43.99 61.53
CA MET A 1 17.97 -42.70 61.11
C MET A 1 18.66 -42.88 59.77
N LYS A 2 18.24 -42.10 58.76
CA LYS A 2 19.01 -41.51 57.64
C LYS A 2 18.09 -41.37 56.42
N ARG A 3 17.52 -40.16 56.30
CA ARG A 3 16.75 -39.67 55.17
C ARG A 3 17.74 -39.21 54.10
N SER A 4 17.63 -39.71 52.88
CA SER A 4 18.32 -39.12 51.73
C SER A 4 17.25 -38.49 50.85
N ILE A 5 17.11 -37.18 50.94
CA ILE A 5 16.24 -36.38 50.06
C ILE A 5 17.11 -35.99 48.86
N ALA A 6 16.80 -36.55 47.68
CA ALA A 6 17.37 -36.08 46.43
C ALA A 6 16.56 -34.86 45.96
N VAL A 7 17.19 -33.68 45.94
CA VAL A 7 16.61 -32.46 45.38
C VAL A 7 16.87 -32.48 43.87
N ALA A 8 15.82 -32.72 43.09
CA ALA A 8 15.86 -32.59 41.63
C ALA A 8 15.73 -31.10 41.26
N ALA A 9 16.80 -30.51 40.75
CA ALA A 9 16.78 -29.15 40.19
C ALA A 9 16.08 -29.19 38.82
N MET A 10 14.82 -28.74 38.79
CA MET A 10 14.04 -28.61 37.56
C MET A 10 14.41 -27.28 36.89
N LEU A 11 15.20 -27.34 35.82
CA LEU A 11 15.47 -26.18 34.96
C LEU A 11 14.15 -25.75 34.31
N LEU A 12 13.62 -24.61 34.76
CA LEU A 12 12.58 -23.87 34.08
C LEU A 12 13.14 -23.34 32.75
N MET A 13 12.94 -24.09 31.66
CA MET A 13 13.05 -23.55 30.31
C MET A 13 11.96 -22.50 30.15
N MET A 14 12.33 -21.22 30.25
CA MET A 14 11.43 -20.15 29.84
C MET A 14 11.27 -20.24 28.32
N PRO A 15 10.04 -20.33 27.77
CA PRO A 15 9.85 -20.19 26.34
C PRO A 15 10.27 -18.76 25.98
N VAL A 16 11.39 -18.63 25.28
CA VAL A 16 11.73 -17.39 24.59
C VAL A 16 10.67 -17.26 23.52
N GLY A 17 9.67 -16.42 23.76
CA GLY A 17 8.72 -16.03 22.73
C GLY A 17 9.52 -15.41 21.59
N ALA A 18 9.81 -16.19 20.57
CA ALA A 18 10.23 -15.66 19.28
C ALA A 18 9.04 -14.81 18.82
N GLY A 19 9.13 -13.50 19.03
CA GLY A 19 8.18 -12.56 18.47
C GLY A 19 8.20 -12.78 16.97
N ALA A 20 7.16 -13.45 16.45
CA ALA A 20 6.83 -13.33 15.05
C ALA A 20 6.60 -11.83 14.85
N GLN A 21 7.62 -11.12 14.36
CA GLN A 21 7.41 -9.81 13.77
C GLN A 21 6.29 -10.02 12.76
N ASP A 22 5.12 -9.43 13.02
CA ASP A 22 3.95 -9.52 12.17
C ASP A 22 4.38 -9.32 10.73
N ALA A 23 4.51 -10.42 9.97
CA ALA A 23 4.97 -10.33 8.61
C ALA A 23 3.88 -9.59 7.84
N ILE A 24 4.26 -8.53 7.11
CA ILE A 24 3.34 -7.90 6.17
C ILE A 24 2.71 -9.00 5.28
N PRO A 25 1.38 -8.97 5.03
CA PRO A 25 0.76 -9.96 4.18
C PRO A 25 1.41 -10.01 2.79
N ALA A 26 1.25 -11.13 2.10
CA ALA A 26 1.68 -11.25 0.71
C ALA A 26 0.78 -10.36 -0.16
N LEU A 27 1.34 -9.31 -0.77
CA LEU A 27 0.64 -8.30 -1.56
C LEU A 27 0.70 -8.55 -3.06
N LYS A 28 1.54 -9.49 -3.53
CA LYS A 28 1.58 -9.88 -4.95
C LYS A 28 0.19 -10.21 -5.50
N GLY A 29 -0.11 -9.72 -6.69
CA GLY A 29 -1.41 -9.90 -7.34
C GLY A 29 -2.01 -8.60 -7.89
N THR A 30 -3.25 -8.69 -8.34
CA THR A 30 -4.00 -7.56 -8.91
C THR A 30 -4.99 -7.02 -7.88
N TRP A 31 -5.07 -5.70 -7.82
CA TRP A 31 -5.93 -4.96 -6.90
C TRP A 31 -6.72 -3.92 -7.68
N LEU A 32 -8.01 -3.84 -7.41
CA LEU A 32 -8.92 -2.90 -8.08
C LEU A 32 -9.56 -2.00 -7.03
N GLY A 33 -9.72 -0.72 -7.36
CA GLY A 33 -10.47 0.21 -6.53
C GLY A 33 -11.12 1.30 -7.37
N THR A 34 -12.31 1.70 -6.93
CA THR A 34 -13.09 2.78 -7.53
C THR A 34 -13.36 3.84 -6.48
N GLY A 35 -13.14 5.10 -6.84
CA GLY A 35 -13.30 6.21 -5.90
C GLY A 35 -13.44 7.54 -6.62
N LYS A 36 -13.41 8.62 -5.84
CA LYS A 36 -13.40 9.98 -6.35
C LYS A 36 -12.02 10.59 -6.22
N ILE A 37 -11.60 11.33 -7.23
CA ILE A 37 -10.40 12.16 -7.20
C ILE A 37 -10.78 13.63 -7.13
N LEU A 38 -10.02 14.41 -6.37
CA LEU A 38 -10.00 15.86 -6.43
C LEU A 38 -8.78 16.32 -7.21
N LEU A 39 -8.99 17.13 -8.24
CA LEU A 39 -7.97 17.59 -9.16
C LEU A 39 -7.97 19.11 -9.27
N PHE A 40 -6.79 19.72 -9.18
CA PHE A 40 -6.46 21.01 -9.79
C PHE A 40 -5.37 20.72 -10.84
N GLY A 41 -5.74 20.40 -12.08
CA GLY A 41 -4.81 19.95 -13.11
C GLY A 41 -5.32 20.14 -14.52
N THR A 42 -4.41 20.36 -15.47
CA THR A 42 -4.49 19.64 -16.74
C THR A 42 -3.77 18.32 -16.54
N THR A 43 -4.45 17.22 -16.21
CA THR A 43 -3.85 15.93 -16.59
C THR A 43 -3.75 15.94 -18.12
N GLU A 44 -2.78 15.25 -18.74
CA GLU A 44 -2.49 15.30 -20.20
C GLU A 44 -3.68 15.00 -21.14
N HIS A 45 -4.88 14.76 -20.58
CA HIS A 45 -6.16 14.53 -21.25
C HIS A 45 -7.18 15.67 -21.09
N LEU A 46 -6.85 16.77 -20.40
CA LEU A 46 -7.72 17.93 -20.16
C LEU A 46 -6.92 19.21 -20.40
N SER A 47 -7.22 19.99 -21.44
CA SER A 47 -6.53 21.25 -21.75
C SER A 47 -7.04 22.43 -20.89
N GLY A 48 -6.12 23.24 -20.32
CA GLY A 48 -6.39 24.52 -19.63
C GLY A 48 -5.92 24.59 -18.16
N LEU A 49 -5.18 25.66 -17.79
CA LEU A 49 -4.70 25.89 -16.41
C LEU A 49 -5.82 25.67 -15.37
N PRO A 50 -5.64 24.75 -14.42
CA PRO A 50 -6.67 24.42 -13.45
C PRO A 50 -6.71 25.44 -12.31
N GLN A 51 -7.49 26.49 -12.44
CA GLN A 51 -7.82 27.31 -11.27
C GLN A 51 -8.93 26.68 -10.41
N ASN A 52 -9.75 25.81 -10.99
CA ASN A 52 -10.94 25.29 -10.33
C ASN A 52 -10.78 23.83 -9.87
N ALA A 53 -11.31 23.54 -8.69
CA ALA A 53 -11.43 22.19 -8.15
C ALA A 53 -12.37 21.34 -9.02
N VAL A 54 -11.91 20.17 -9.42
CA VAL A 54 -12.69 19.21 -10.19
C VAL A 54 -12.74 17.88 -9.46
N VAL A 55 -13.95 17.36 -9.23
CA VAL A 55 -14.18 16.01 -8.68
C VAL A 55 -14.65 15.08 -9.78
N ARG A 56 -14.01 13.91 -9.93
CA ARG A 56 -14.38 12.88 -10.92
C ARG A 56 -14.27 11.49 -10.30
N ASP A 57 -15.02 10.54 -10.86
CA ASP A 57 -14.83 9.13 -10.56
C ASP A 57 -13.55 8.62 -11.24
N LEU A 58 -12.85 7.72 -10.57
CA LEU A 58 -11.64 7.07 -11.05
C LEU A 58 -11.67 5.60 -10.63
N GLU A 59 -11.37 4.72 -11.57
CA GLU A 59 -11.03 3.34 -11.29
C GLU A 59 -9.53 3.15 -11.50
N VAL A 60 -8.87 2.50 -10.55
CA VAL A 60 -7.44 2.23 -10.57
C VAL A 60 -7.18 0.75 -10.38
N THR A 61 -6.28 0.22 -11.19
CA THR A 61 -5.71 -1.12 -11.04
C THR A 61 -4.27 -1.01 -10.55
N HIS A 62 -3.93 -1.73 -9.48
CA HIS A 62 -2.53 -1.99 -9.11
C HIS A 62 -2.18 -3.45 -9.40
N THR A 63 -1.10 -3.66 -10.14
CA THR A 63 -0.51 -4.98 -10.34
C THR A 63 0.80 -5.05 -9.58
N VAL A 64 0.78 -5.76 -8.44
CA VAL A 64 1.98 -6.00 -7.62
C VAL A 64 2.72 -7.20 -8.19
N THR A 65 3.86 -6.94 -8.83
CA THR A 65 4.67 -7.98 -9.49
C THR A 65 5.71 -8.59 -8.56
N GLY A 66 6.16 -7.85 -7.55
CA GLY A 66 7.16 -8.34 -6.62
C GLY A 66 7.08 -7.73 -5.23
N GLN A 67 7.63 -8.49 -4.29
CA GLN A 67 7.68 -8.16 -2.88
C GLN A 67 8.89 -8.88 -2.28
N ASP A 68 9.74 -8.12 -1.60
CA ASP A 68 10.85 -8.61 -0.78
C ASP A 68 10.69 -8.06 0.64
N GLY A 69 10.14 -8.90 1.53
CA GLY A 69 9.71 -8.49 2.86
C GLY A 69 8.76 -7.29 2.81
N ARG A 70 9.24 -6.13 3.26
CA ARG A 70 8.51 -4.86 3.37
C ARG A 70 8.66 -3.94 2.15
N LEU A 71 9.40 -4.36 1.12
CA LEU A 71 9.60 -3.62 -0.12
C LEU A 71 8.74 -4.24 -1.21
N ILE A 72 7.88 -3.44 -1.85
CA ILE A 72 6.86 -3.90 -2.80
C ILE A 72 6.93 -3.05 -4.07
N TRP A 73 6.80 -3.67 -5.23
CA TRP A 73 6.84 -2.96 -6.52
C TRP A 73 5.88 -3.56 -7.54
N GLY A 74 5.52 -2.74 -8.51
CA GLY A 74 4.54 -3.10 -9.51
C GLY A 74 4.19 -1.92 -10.40
N THR A 75 2.99 -1.98 -10.97
CA THR A 75 2.47 -0.92 -11.83
C THR A 75 1.06 -0.50 -11.45
N THR A 76 0.75 0.78 -11.61
CA THR A 76 -0.59 1.36 -11.54
C THR A 76 -1.11 1.69 -12.94
N SER A 77 -2.41 1.57 -13.14
CA SER A 77 -3.11 2.09 -14.32
C SER A 77 -4.51 2.55 -13.93
N SER A 78 -5.08 3.46 -14.72
CA SER A 78 -6.47 3.90 -14.54
C SER A 78 -7.34 3.37 -15.67
N ALA A 79 -8.63 3.13 -15.44
CA ALA A 79 -9.52 2.56 -16.48
C ALA A 79 -9.56 3.35 -17.80
N ASN A 80 -9.23 4.65 -17.78
CA ASN A 80 -9.19 5.50 -18.97
C ASN A 80 -7.78 5.62 -19.59
N ASN A 81 -6.79 4.89 -19.08
CA ASN A 81 -5.41 4.93 -19.54
C ASN A 81 -4.68 3.60 -19.20
N ASP A 82 -4.40 2.81 -20.24
CA ASP A 82 -3.66 1.55 -20.14
C ASP A 82 -2.15 1.73 -19.88
N SER A 83 -1.66 2.98 -19.78
CA SER A 83 -0.28 3.25 -19.38
C SER A 83 -0.03 2.69 -17.97
N LYS A 84 0.88 1.72 -17.91
CA LYS A 84 1.30 1.07 -16.67
C LYS A 84 2.46 1.85 -16.07
N GLU A 85 2.15 2.73 -15.14
CA GLU A 85 3.12 3.54 -14.42
C GLU A 85 3.74 2.73 -13.28
N PRO A 86 5.09 2.69 -13.13
CA PRO A 86 5.73 1.94 -12.06
C PRO A 86 5.51 2.62 -10.69
N PHE A 87 5.39 1.82 -9.63
CA PHE A 87 5.42 2.29 -8.25
C PHE A 87 6.43 1.51 -7.41
N ALA A 88 6.89 2.16 -6.32
CA ALA A 88 7.69 1.55 -5.27
C ALA A 88 7.08 1.85 -3.89
N TRP A 89 6.89 0.82 -3.08
CA TRP A 89 6.17 0.85 -1.80
C TRP A 89 7.05 0.25 -0.69
N ALA A 90 6.97 0.83 0.50
CA ALA A 90 7.67 0.39 1.71
C ALA A 90 6.71 0.35 2.90
N SER A 91 6.69 -0.76 3.63
CA SER A 91 5.76 -0.98 4.74
C SER A 91 6.39 -0.91 6.12
N ASP A 92 5.62 -0.42 7.09
CA ASP A 92 5.89 -0.55 8.53
C ASP A 92 5.05 -1.68 9.19
N ASN A 93 4.49 -2.59 8.39
CA ASN A 93 3.53 -3.65 8.72
C ASN A 93 2.07 -3.20 9.00
N LYS A 94 1.78 -1.90 9.08
CA LYS A 94 0.42 -1.38 9.28
C LYS A 94 0.01 -0.46 8.14
N THR A 95 0.95 0.40 7.77
CA THR A 95 0.89 1.33 6.66
C THR A 95 1.97 1.01 5.64
N ILE A 96 1.76 1.52 4.44
CA ILE A 96 2.69 1.49 3.34
C ILE A 96 2.82 2.93 2.85
N GLU A 97 4.04 3.43 2.83
CA GLU A 97 4.40 4.66 2.15
C GLU A 97 4.93 4.28 0.77
N GLY A 98 4.57 5.06 -0.25
CA GLY A 98 4.96 4.74 -1.61
C GLY A 98 5.09 5.95 -2.50
N VAL A 99 5.69 5.74 -3.66
CA VAL A 99 5.81 6.75 -4.72
C VAL A 99 5.63 6.11 -6.09
N ASP A 100 5.16 6.91 -7.04
CA ASP A 100 5.28 6.67 -8.48
C ASP A 100 6.03 7.83 -9.15
N SER A 101 5.80 8.10 -10.43
CA SER A 101 6.55 9.13 -11.17
C SER A 101 6.13 10.55 -10.83
N ASP A 102 4.95 10.75 -10.24
CA ASP A 102 4.39 12.08 -10.04
C ASP A 102 3.78 12.31 -8.65
N GLY A 103 3.54 11.28 -7.84
CA GLY A 103 2.94 11.42 -6.52
C GLY A 103 3.38 10.42 -5.46
N TYR A 104 2.69 10.50 -4.33
CA TYR A 104 2.95 9.76 -3.12
C TYR A 104 1.70 8.97 -2.71
N TYR A 105 1.93 7.77 -2.23
CA TYR A 105 0.93 6.87 -1.68
C TYR A 105 1.05 6.82 -0.16
N ARG A 106 -0.10 6.86 0.52
CA ARG A 106 -0.25 6.35 1.89
C ARG A 106 -1.32 5.27 1.87
N ILE A 107 -0.91 4.03 2.13
CA ILE A 107 -1.80 2.88 2.11
C ILE A 107 -1.94 2.34 3.53
N THR A 108 -3.16 2.05 3.96
CA THR A 108 -3.43 1.43 5.25
C THR A 108 -3.98 0.03 5.02
N LEU A 109 -3.30 -0.99 5.55
CA LEU A 109 -3.70 -2.38 5.41
C LEU A 109 -4.93 -2.63 6.31
N MET A 110 -6.04 -3.04 5.70
CA MET A 110 -7.28 -3.37 6.43
C MET A 110 -7.38 -4.88 6.68
N SER A 111 -6.97 -5.68 5.70
CA SER A 111 -6.88 -7.14 5.77
C SER A 111 -5.90 -7.66 4.72
N ALA A 112 -5.73 -8.98 4.63
CA ALA A 112 -4.87 -9.59 3.61
C ALA A 112 -5.31 -9.32 2.16
N ASP A 113 -6.60 -9.03 1.95
CA ASP A 113 -7.23 -8.86 0.63
C ASP A 113 -7.87 -7.49 0.44
N ARG A 114 -7.60 -6.55 1.37
CA ARG A 114 -8.17 -5.21 1.32
C ARG A 114 -7.25 -4.17 1.95
N PHE A 115 -7.11 -3.03 1.29
CA PHE A 115 -6.44 -1.87 1.86
C PHE A 115 -7.12 -0.57 1.45
N GLU A 116 -6.98 0.47 2.27
CA GLU A 116 -7.30 1.83 1.85
C GLU A 116 -6.07 2.44 1.21
N LYS A 117 -6.24 3.09 0.06
CA LYS A 117 -5.18 3.82 -0.62
C LYS A 117 -5.52 5.29 -0.67
N CYS A 118 -4.65 6.10 -0.09
CA CYS A 118 -4.59 7.53 -0.36
C CYS A 118 -3.45 7.83 -1.33
N TYR A 119 -3.70 8.74 -2.27
CA TYR A 119 -2.70 9.24 -3.20
C TYR A 119 -2.75 10.75 -3.26
N VAL A 120 -1.58 11.38 -3.26
CA VAL A 120 -1.41 12.82 -3.39
C VAL A 120 -0.32 13.15 -4.40
N GLN A 121 -0.57 14.17 -5.20
CA GLN A 121 0.36 14.69 -6.19
C GLN A 121 0.42 16.21 -6.06
N ASN A 122 1.61 16.77 -6.20
CA ASN A 122 1.80 18.21 -6.32
C ASN A 122 2.07 18.60 -7.78
N ALA A 123 1.95 19.88 -8.10
CA ALA A 123 2.06 20.38 -9.47
C ALA A 123 3.50 20.42 -10.03
N THR A 124 4.47 19.77 -9.38
CA THR A 124 5.88 19.75 -9.84
C THR A 124 6.17 18.62 -10.83
N GLY A 125 5.30 17.61 -10.90
CA GLY A 125 5.42 16.53 -11.88
C GLY A 125 5.09 16.97 -13.33
N PRO A 126 5.37 16.13 -14.33
CA PRO A 126 5.20 16.47 -15.75
C PRO A 126 3.78 16.89 -16.14
N ARG A 127 2.78 16.39 -15.41
CA ARG A 127 1.37 16.68 -15.62
C ARG A 127 0.91 18.01 -15.00
N HIS A 128 1.74 18.69 -14.21
CA HIS A 128 1.38 19.96 -13.56
C HIS A 128 0.02 19.95 -12.86
N ALA A 129 -0.31 18.84 -12.22
CA ALA A 129 -1.59 18.60 -11.55
C ALA A 129 -1.40 18.55 -10.03
N ILE A 130 -2.42 18.98 -9.28
CA ILE A 130 -2.57 18.72 -7.86
C ILE A 130 -3.68 17.68 -7.72
N VAL A 131 -3.38 16.54 -7.13
CA VAL A 131 -4.35 15.44 -6.94
C VAL A 131 -4.43 15.07 -5.47
N ALA A 132 -5.63 14.78 -5.00
CA ALA A 132 -5.86 14.13 -3.72
C ALA A 132 -7.00 13.11 -3.85
N THR A 133 -6.82 11.92 -3.28
CA THR A 133 -7.84 10.88 -3.24
C THR A 133 -7.57 9.88 -2.14
N CYS A 134 -8.63 9.26 -1.61
CA CYS A 134 -8.57 8.06 -0.78
C CYS A 134 -9.72 7.13 -1.14
N PHE A 135 -9.45 5.85 -1.37
CA PHE A 135 -10.50 4.84 -1.58
C PHE A 135 -10.01 3.42 -1.30
N MET A 136 -10.96 2.51 -1.15
CA MET A 136 -10.69 1.10 -0.92
C MET A 136 -10.19 0.41 -2.19
N MET A 137 -9.20 -0.44 -2.01
CA MET A 137 -8.68 -1.35 -3.00
C MET A 137 -8.91 -2.78 -2.51
N ASP A 138 -9.48 -3.60 -3.37
CA ASP A 138 -9.82 -4.99 -3.09
C ASP A 138 -9.00 -5.90 -4.02
N ARG A 139 -8.51 -7.02 -3.49
CA ARG A 139 -7.78 -8.00 -4.30
C ARG A 139 -8.72 -8.65 -5.30
N VAL A 140 -8.31 -8.72 -6.56
CA VAL A 140 -9.03 -9.48 -7.59
C VAL A 140 -8.86 -10.97 -7.27
N LYS A 141 -9.99 -11.64 -7.02
CA LYS A 141 -10.02 -13.09 -6.86
C LYS A 141 -10.08 -13.73 -8.25
N ASN A 142 -9.12 -14.60 -8.52
CA ASN A 142 -9.14 -15.46 -9.70
C ASN A 142 -10.04 -16.66 -9.48
#